data_AF-A0A0G1IV30-F1
#
_entry.id   AF-A0A0G1IV30-F1
#
_cell.length_a   1.000
_cell.length_b   1.000
_cell.length_c   1.000
_cell.angle_alpha   90.00
_cell.angle_beta   90.00
_cell.angle_gamma   90.00
#
_symmetry.space_group_name_H-M   'P 1'
#
loop_
_entity.id
_entity.type
_entity.pdbx_description
1 polymer ?
#
loop_
_entity_poly.entity_id
_entity_poly.type
_entity_poly.pdbx_seq_one_letter_code
_entity_poly.pdbx_strand_id
1 'polypeptide(L)'
;MKIQKLFPSQLLNGALIGATGMLLLLLVFKIGTVVGARQADFSCRWSENYHRNFGGPKGGMFKGFRDNNFIEAHGTFGQIIKIDGATLVVKGRGDVEKVVLITEGTVIKRGRESISLSDLRADDYIVTIGSPNSAGEIQAKLIRILDLQKNAR
;
A
#
# COMPACT_ATOMS: atom_id res chain seq x y z
N MET A 1 -66.20 12.63 10.22
CA MET A 1 -65.32 13.75 9.76
C MET A 1 -64.40 13.21 8.67
N LYS A 2 -64.42 13.78 7.45
CA LYS A 2 -63.77 13.21 6.25
C LYS A 2 -62.26 13.47 6.24
N ILE A 3 -61.46 12.44 6.49
CA ILE A 3 -59.98 12.48 6.48
C ILE A 3 -59.43 12.50 5.02
N GLN A 4 -60.27 12.24 4.03
CA GLN A 4 -59.92 12.08 2.61
C GLN A 4 -59.54 13.38 1.87
N LYS A 5 -59.38 14.52 2.57
CA LYS A 5 -59.09 15.84 1.97
C LYS A 5 -57.86 16.55 2.53
N LEU A 6 -56.98 15.88 3.28
CA LEU A 6 -55.90 16.57 3.99
C LEU A 6 -54.63 16.82 3.16
N PHE A 7 -54.45 16.20 1.98
CA PHE A 7 -53.27 16.46 1.15
C PHE A 7 -53.61 16.47 -0.36
N PRO A 8 -53.41 17.60 -1.06
CA PRO A 8 -53.46 17.65 -2.52
C PRO A 8 -52.44 16.67 -3.11
N SER A 9 -52.85 15.84 -4.08
CA SER A 9 -51.98 14.83 -4.72
C SER A 9 -50.70 15.41 -5.33
N GLN A 10 -50.75 16.67 -5.76
CA GLN A 10 -49.61 17.41 -6.32
C GLN A 10 -48.54 17.74 -5.27
N LEU A 11 -48.94 18.06 -4.04
CA LEU A 11 -48.02 18.30 -2.91
C LEU A 11 -47.38 17.00 -2.43
N LEU A 12 -48.16 15.92 -2.41
CA LEU A 12 -47.69 14.59 -2.00
C LEU A 12 -46.66 14.04 -3.01
N ASN A 13 -46.91 14.21 -4.32
CA ASN A 13 -45.96 13.83 -5.37
C ASN A 13 -44.67 14.65 -5.33
N GLY A 14 -44.77 15.97 -5.10
CA GLY A 14 -43.59 16.84 -4.94
C GLY A 14 -42.74 16.46 -3.72
N ALA A 15 -43.38 16.15 -2.59
CA ALA A 15 -42.70 15.66 -1.39
C ALA A 15 -42.00 14.32 -1.64
N LEU A 16 -42.61 13.40 -2.40
CA LEU A 16 -42.03 12.10 -2.72
C LEU A 16 -40.79 12.22 -3.61
N ILE A 17 -40.83 13.10 -4.62
CA ILE A 17 -39.68 13.38 -5.50
C ILE A 17 -38.55 14.02 -4.70
N GLY A 18 -38.87 15.01 -3.84
CA GLY A 18 -37.90 15.65 -2.96
C GLY A 18 -37.23 14.67 -2.00
N ALA A 19 -38.02 13.79 -1.37
CA ALA A 19 -37.50 12.75 -0.47
C ALA A 19 -36.58 11.76 -1.21
N THR A 20 -36.94 11.36 -2.43
CA THR A 20 -36.12 10.47 -3.26
C THR A 20 -34.79 11.12 -3.66
N GLY A 21 -34.83 12.39 -4.10
CA GLY A 21 -33.63 13.16 -4.42
C GLY A 21 -32.72 13.35 -3.21
N MET A 22 -33.28 13.65 -2.04
CA MET A 22 -32.52 13.76 -0.79
C MET A 22 -31.85 12.44 -0.42
N LEU A 23 -32.55 11.31 -0.59
CA LEU A 23 -32.02 9.98 -0.29
C LEU A 23 -30.86 9.61 -1.22
N LEU A 24 -30.95 9.94 -2.51
CA LEU A 24 -29.84 9.78 -3.46
C LEU A 24 -28.63 10.63 -3.08
N LEU A 25 -28.84 11.88 -2.66
CA LEU A 25 -27.78 12.78 -2.25
C LEU A 25 -27.03 12.24 -1.02
N LEU A 26 -27.77 11.74 -0.03
CA LEU A 26 -27.21 11.09 1.16
C LEU A 26 -26.43 9.81 0.82
N LEU A 27 -26.87 9.03 -0.17
CA LEU A 27 -26.14 7.85 -0.64
C LEU A 27 -24.80 8.21 -1.28
N VAL A 28 -24.77 9.21 -2.16
CA VAL A 28 -23.52 9.67 -2.78
C VAL A 28 -22.56 10.20 -1.72
N PHE A 29 -23.05 11.00 -0.78
CA PHE A 29 -22.24 11.49 0.34
C PHE A 29 -21.68 10.33 1.19
N LYS A 30 -22.51 9.34 1.53
CA LYS A 30 -22.09 8.16 2.28
C LYS A 30 -21.00 7.38 1.54
N ILE A 31 -21.14 7.16 0.23
CA ILE A 31 -20.11 6.50 -0.58
C ILE A 31 -18.81 7.31 -0.57
N GLY A 32 -18.89 8.63 -0.74
CA GLY A 32 -17.72 9.52 -0.67
C GLY A 32 -16.99 9.45 0.68
N THR A 33 -17.73 9.50 1.79
CA THR A 33 -17.13 9.40 3.14
C THR A 33 -16.51 8.03 3.41
N VAL A 34 -17.09 6.93 2.92
CA VAL A 34 -16.52 5.58 3.07
C VAL A 34 -15.24 5.41 2.25
N VAL A 35 -15.22 5.91 1.01
CA VAL A 35 -14.02 5.89 0.17
C VAL A 35 -12.93 6.77 0.79
N GLY A 36 -13.28 7.96 1.28
CA GLY A 36 -12.38 8.86 1.99
C GLY A 36 -11.82 8.25 3.27
N ALA A 37 -12.65 7.59 4.09
CA ALA A 37 -12.21 6.89 5.29
C ALA A 37 -11.24 5.76 4.97
N ARG A 38 -11.52 4.95 3.93
CA ARG A 38 -10.58 3.91 3.46
C ARG A 38 -9.25 4.48 2.99
N GLN A 39 -9.27 5.62 2.29
CA GLN A 39 -8.05 6.30 1.85
C GLN A 39 -7.26 6.89 3.03
N ALA A 40 -7.96 7.44 4.02
CA ALA A 40 -7.38 7.98 5.24
C ALA A 40 -6.76 6.88 6.11
N ASP A 41 -7.43 5.72 6.25
CA ASP A 41 -6.88 4.56 6.97
C ASP A 41 -5.61 4.04 6.31
N PHE A 42 -5.58 3.94 4.98
CA PHE A 42 -4.35 3.55 4.26
C PHE A 42 -3.23 4.56 4.51
N SER A 43 -3.53 5.87 4.43
CA SER A 43 -2.57 6.94 4.65
C SER A 43 -2.05 7.00 6.10
N CYS A 44 -2.94 6.87 7.09
CA CYS A 44 -2.57 6.89 8.51
C CYS A 44 -1.74 5.65 8.88
N ARG A 45 -2.18 4.45 8.49
CA ARG A 45 -1.42 3.22 8.73
C ARG A 45 -0.08 3.21 8.02
N TRP A 46 -0.02 3.80 6.83
CA TRP A 46 1.24 4.04 6.15
C TRP A 46 2.10 4.98 6.99
N SER A 47 1.65 6.19 7.33
CA SER A 47 2.39 7.17 8.15
C SER A 47 2.90 6.62 9.50
N GLU A 48 2.06 5.83 10.16
CA GLU A 48 2.29 5.30 11.51
C GLU A 48 3.26 4.12 11.53
N ASN A 49 3.25 3.29 10.48
CA ASN A 49 4.29 2.29 10.24
C ASN A 49 5.50 2.89 9.49
N TYR A 50 5.36 4.05 8.85
CA TYR A 50 6.42 4.71 8.08
C TYR A 50 7.53 5.24 8.97
N HIS A 51 7.14 5.90 10.08
CA HIS A 51 8.11 6.36 11.07
C HIS A 51 8.73 5.20 11.84
N ARG A 52 7.97 4.14 12.10
CA ARG A 52 8.40 2.96 12.86
C ARG A 52 9.37 2.08 12.10
N ASN A 53 9.15 1.89 10.79
CA ASN A 53 9.94 0.99 9.96
C ASN A 53 10.99 1.72 9.11
N PHE A 54 10.82 3.02 8.80
CA PHE A 54 11.62 3.70 7.76
C PHE A 54 12.29 5.01 8.20
N GLY A 55 12.26 5.37 9.50
CA GLY A 55 13.10 6.45 10.05
C GLY A 55 12.84 7.87 9.49
N GLY A 56 11.69 8.11 8.88
CA GLY A 56 11.24 9.42 8.38
C GLY A 56 12.07 10.00 7.21
N PRO A 57 11.49 10.84 6.33
CA PRO A 57 12.27 11.48 5.27
C PRO A 57 13.22 12.50 5.91
N LYS A 58 14.52 12.44 5.60
CA LYS A 58 15.54 13.44 6.02
C LYS A 58 15.32 14.86 5.46
N GLY A 59 14.09 15.24 5.08
CA GLY A 59 13.83 16.51 4.37
C GLY A 59 12.37 17.00 4.33
N GLY A 60 11.46 16.45 5.14
CA GLY A 60 10.08 16.96 5.25
C GLY A 60 9.16 16.67 4.05
N MET A 61 7.87 16.84 4.27
CA MET A 61 6.76 16.45 3.38
C MET A 61 6.80 17.12 1.99
N PHE A 62 7.46 18.28 1.87
CA PHE A 62 7.50 19.09 0.65
C PHE A 62 8.55 18.64 -0.39
N LYS A 63 9.50 17.76 -0.03
CA LYS A 63 10.55 17.32 -0.97
C LYS A 63 10.09 16.20 -1.92
N GLY A 64 9.00 15.50 -1.57
CA GLY A 64 8.44 14.39 -2.36
C GLY A 64 7.77 14.79 -3.67
N PHE A 65 7.50 16.09 -3.90
CA PHE A 65 6.87 16.56 -5.15
C PHE A 65 7.84 16.80 -6.31
N ARG A 66 9.16 16.95 -6.04
CA ARG A 66 10.18 17.22 -7.08
C ARG A 66 11.11 16.05 -7.37
N ASP A 67 11.17 15.07 -6.47
CA ASP A 67 11.93 13.85 -6.68
C ASP A 67 10.98 12.73 -7.11
N ASN A 68 11.28 12.05 -8.21
CA ASN A 68 10.68 10.75 -8.58
C ASN A 68 10.99 9.63 -7.54
N ASN A 69 11.44 9.98 -6.34
CA ASN A 69 11.65 9.09 -5.20
C ASN A 69 10.32 8.85 -4.47
N PHE A 70 9.27 8.47 -5.21
CA PHE A 70 8.17 7.75 -4.57
C PHE A 70 8.80 6.55 -3.87
N ILE A 71 8.73 6.51 -2.54
CA ILE A 71 9.18 5.34 -1.79
C ILE A 71 8.36 4.18 -2.32
N GLU A 72 9.06 3.25 -2.96
CA GLU A 72 8.49 2.06 -3.59
C GLU A 72 7.65 1.31 -2.55
N ALA A 73 6.34 1.57 -2.53
CA ALA A 73 5.40 0.89 -1.65
C ALA A 73 5.10 -0.53 -2.18
N HIS A 74 5.29 -0.74 -3.48
CA HIS A 74 5.05 -1.99 -4.18
C HIS A 74 6.33 -2.81 -4.44
N GLY A 75 7.46 -2.42 -3.83
CA GLY A 75 8.72 -3.12 -4.03
C GLY A 75 9.88 -2.55 -3.22
N THR A 76 11.01 -3.23 -3.26
CA THR A 76 12.25 -2.71 -2.70
C THR A 76 13.44 -3.20 -3.48
N PHE A 77 14.35 -2.29 -3.77
CA PHE A 77 15.71 -2.61 -4.22
C PHE A 77 16.68 -2.40 -3.06
N GLY A 78 17.55 -3.38 -2.80
CA GLY A 78 18.55 -3.24 -1.74
C GLY A 78 19.31 -4.52 -1.42
N GLN A 79 20.13 -4.42 -0.37
CA GLN A 79 20.97 -5.51 0.14
C GLN A 79 20.26 -6.23 1.29
N ILE A 80 20.26 -7.56 1.29
CA ILE A 80 19.77 -8.33 2.44
C ILE A 80 20.76 -8.16 3.60
N ILE A 81 20.30 -7.61 4.72
CA ILE A 81 21.13 -7.45 5.93
C ILE A 81 20.80 -8.48 7.00
N LYS A 82 19.60 -9.07 6.96
CA LYS A 82 19.20 -10.16 7.87
C LYS A 82 18.18 -11.07 7.18
N ILE A 83 18.29 -12.37 7.45
CA ILE A 83 17.31 -13.40 7.09
C ILE A 83 16.82 -14.04 8.39
N ASP A 84 15.51 -14.06 8.61
CA ASP A 84 14.87 -14.61 9.81
C ASP A 84 13.65 -15.46 9.40
N GLY A 85 13.89 -16.75 9.17
CA GLY A 85 12.88 -17.65 8.62
C GLY A 85 12.33 -17.15 7.28
N ALA A 86 11.03 -16.88 7.23
CA ALA A 86 10.34 -16.35 6.05
C ALA A 86 10.42 -14.81 5.90
N THR A 87 11.18 -14.14 6.76
CA THR A 87 11.29 -12.68 6.76
C THR A 87 12.69 -12.25 6.36
N LEU A 88 12.79 -11.29 5.45
CA LEU A 88 14.05 -10.65 5.07
C LEU A 88 14.04 -9.21 5.54
N VAL A 89 15.18 -8.74 6.05
CA VAL A 89 15.44 -7.32 6.27
C VAL A 89 16.36 -6.85 5.16
N VAL A 90 15.89 -5.89 4.37
CA VAL A 90 16.55 -5.37 3.19
C VAL A 90 16.89 -3.91 3.39
N LYS A 91 18.16 -3.56 3.26
CA LYS A 91 18.65 -2.19 3.29
C LYS A 91 18.51 -1.56 1.92
N GLY A 92 17.56 -0.63 1.79
CA GLY A 92 17.29 0.12 0.58
C GLY A 92 18.11 1.40 0.43
N ARG A 93 17.72 2.23 -0.54
CA ARG A 93 18.37 3.52 -0.82
C ARG A 93 18.24 4.47 0.38
N GLY A 94 19.34 5.10 0.78
CA GLY A 94 19.37 6.06 1.88
C GLY A 94 19.47 5.45 3.28
N ASP A 95 20.00 4.21 3.37
CA ASP A 95 20.16 3.43 4.61
C ASP A 95 18.85 3.06 5.31
N VAL A 96 17.73 3.12 4.58
CA VAL A 96 16.41 2.77 5.10
C VAL A 96 16.23 1.25 5.02
N GLU A 97 15.92 0.64 6.16
CA GLU A 97 15.61 -0.79 6.25
C GLU A 97 14.15 -1.06 5.89
N LYS A 98 13.91 -2.16 5.16
CA LYS A 98 12.56 -2.63 4.80
C LYS A 98 12.42 -4.09 5.20
N VAL A 99 11.28 -4.44 5.77
CA VAL A 99 10.92 -5.83 6.07
C VAL A 99 10.14 -6.42 4.89
N VAL A 100 10.61 -7.56 4.38
CA VAL A 100 10.01 -8.31 3.28
C VAL A 100 9.56 -9.67 3.79
N LEU A 101 8.28 -9.96 3.64
CA LEU A 101 7.68 -11.25 4.00
C LEU A 101 7.60 -12.15 2.77
N ILE A 102 8.19 -13.34 2.89
CA ILE A 102 8.11 -14.40 1.89
C ILE A 102 6.95 -15.32 2.23
N THR A 103 6.13 -15.57 1.22
CA THR A 103 4.95 -16.45 1.30
C THR A 103 5.07 -17.56 0.25
N GLU A 104 4.20 -18.58 0.33
CA GLU A 104 4.20 -19.71 -0.60
C GLU A 104 4.04 -19.30 -2.08
N GLY A 105 3.38 -18.16 -2.34
CA GLY A 105 3.22 -17.62 -3.70
C GLY A 105 4.42 -16.80 -4.20
N THR A 106 5.51 -16.72 -3.43
CA THR A 106 6.67 -15.89 -3.78
C THR A 106 7.57 -16.64 -4.75
N VAL A 107 7.80 -16.06 -5.92
CA VAL A 107 8.78 -16.61 -6.88
C VAL A 107 10.13 -15.97 -6.61
N ILE A 108 11.17 -16.76 -6.34
CA ILE A 108 12.54 -16.27 -6.14
C ILE A 108 13.36 -16.66 -7.36
N LYS A 109 14.02 -15.69 -8.00
CA LYS A 109 14.83 -15.90 -9.20
C LYS A 109 16.25 -15.39 -9.04
N ARG A 110 17.21 -16.18 -9.52
CA ARG A 110 18.59 -15.75 -9.80
C ARG A 110 18.82 -15.85 -11.30
N GLY A 111 19.01 -14.72 -11.96
CA GLY A 111 19.11 -14.69 -13.43
C GLY A 111 17.84 -15.21 -14.13
N ARG A 112 17.92 -16.42 -14.70
CA ARG A 112 16.81 -17.15 -15.36
C ARG A 112 16.26 -18.31 -14.53
N GLU A 113 16.97 -18.71 -13.47
CA GLU A 113 16.66 -19.87 -12.66
C GLU A 113 15.73 -19.48 -11.51
N SER A 114 14.80 -20.37 -11.16
CA SER A 114 14.01 -20.25 -9.93
C SER A 114 14.76 -20.97 -8.82
N ILE A 115 14.94 -20.29 -7.69
CA ILE A 115 15.67 -20.82 -6.54
C ILE A 115 14.79 -20.85 -5.30
N SER A 116 15.28 -21.46 -4.23
CA SER A 116 14.59 -21.55 -2.95
C SER A 116 14.99 -20.42 -1.99
N LEU A 117 14.20 -20.25 -0.92
CA LEU A 117 14.53 -19.34 0.18
C LEU A 117 15.91 -19.65 0.80
N SER A 118 16.26 -20.93 0.92
CA SER A 118 17.55 -21.38 1.47
C SER A 118 18.77 -20.98 0.63
N ASP A 119 18.56 -20.60 -0.63
CA ASP A 119 19.63 -20.15 -1.53
C ASP A 119 19.93 -18.66 -1.41
N LEU A 120 19.08 -17.91 -0.69
CA LEU A 120 19.31 -16.50 -0.35
C LEU A 120 20.36 -16.39 0.76
N ARG A 121 21.22 -15.40 0.61
CA ARG A 121 22.27 -15.10 1.59
C ARG A 121 22.16 -13.68 2.08
N ALA A 122 22.62 -13.45 3.30
CA ALA A 122 22.97 -12.09 3.71
C ALA A 122 23.99 -11.52 2.71
N ASP A 123 23.92 -10.22 2.49
CA ASP A 123 24.65 -9.45 1.48
C ASP A 123 24.22 -9.61 0.02
N ASP A 124 23.25 -10.49 -0.29
CA ASP A 124 22.69 -10.54 -1.64
C ASP A 124 21.96 -9.23 -1.97
N TYR A 125 22.20 -8.69 -3.16
CA TYR A 125 21.43 -7.58 -3.70
C TYR A 125 20.18 -8.09 -4.40
N ILE A 126 19.02 -7.60 -3.99
CA ILE A 126 17.74 -8.07 -4.51
C ILE A 126 16.83 -6.94 -4.97
N VAL A 127 16.00 -7.25 -5.96
CA VAL A 127 14.80 -6.51 -6.32
C VAL A 127 13.61 -7.32 -5.84
N THR A 128 12.80 -6.75 -4.98
CA THR A 128 11.54 -7.32 -4.52
C THR A 128 10.39 -6.57 -5.15
N ILE A 129 9.42 -7.28 -5.69
CA ILE A 129 8.13 -6.74 -6.14
C ILE A 129 7.04 -7.41 -5.31
N GLY A 130 6.14 -6.60 -4.77
CA GLY A 130 5.16 -7.07 -3.82
C GLY A 130 4.06 -6.06 -3.55
N SER A 131 3.34 -6.28 -2.46
CA SER A 131 2.33 -5.34 -1.98
C SER A 131 2.53 -5.13 -0.49
N PRO A 132 2.40 -3.89 0.01
CA PRO A 132 2.57 -3.63 1.43
C PRO A 132 1.39 -4.25 2.18
N ASN A 133 1.66 -4.88 3.30
CA ASN A 133 0.65 -5.43 4.18
C ASN A 133 0.19 -4.38 5.20
N SER A 134 -0.71 -4.83 6.06
CA SER A 134 -1.36 -4.02 7.07
C SER A 134 -0.40 -3.51 8.18
N ALA A 135 0.77 -4.14 8.32
CA ALA A 135 1.85 -3.77 9.23
C ALA A 135 2.98 -2.95 8.57
N GLY A 136 2.83 -2.60 7.28
CA GLY A 136 3.85 -1.88 6.52
C GLY A 136 5.03 -2.73 6.05
N GLU A 137 4.91 -4.05 6.12
CA GLU A 137 5.87 -5.01 5.57
C GLU A 137 5.53 -5.30 4.11
N ILE A 138 6.52 -5.62 3.28
CA ILE A 138 6.29 -5.93 1.87
C ILE A 138 6.02 -7.42 1.74
N GLN A 139 4.78 -7.81 1.39
CA GLN A 139 4.48 -9.19 1.01
C GLN A 139 5.00 -9.43 -0.41
N ALA A 140 6.08 -10.20 -0.51
CA ALA A 140 6.75 -10.45 -1.78
C ALA A 140 5.91 -11.34 -2.69
N LYS A 141 5.86 -10.98 -3.98
CA LYS A 141 5.34 -11.83 -5.06
C LYS A 141 6.47 -12.34 -5.96
N LEU A 142 7.48 -11.49 -6.15
CA LEU A 142 8.69 -11.82 -6.91
C LEU A 142 9.90 -11.24 -6.18
N ILE A 143 10.91 -12.07 -5.98
CA ILE A 143 12.24 -11.65 -5.54
C ILE A 143 13.21 -12.01 -6.64
N ARG A 144 14.01 -11.05 -7.10
CA ARG A 144 15.06 -11.26 -8.08
C ARG A 144 16.40 -10.89 -7.48
N ILE A 145 17.31 -11.85 -7.43
CA ILE A 145 18.70 -11.61 -7.06
C ILE A 145 19.41 -10.98 -8.24
N LEU A 146 20.16 -9.93 -7.94
CA LEU A 146 21.04 -9.26 -8.85
C LEU A 146 22.46 -9.76 -8.59
N ASP A 147 23.00 -10.47 -9.58
CA ASP A 147 24.43 -10.75 -9.61
C ASP A 147 25.13 -9.44 -9.96
N LEU A 148 25.44 -8.64 -8.94
CA LEU A 148 26.39 -7.56 -9.06
C LEU A 148 27.74 -8.20 -9.33
N GLN A 149 28.05 -8.44 -10.62
CA GLN A 149 29.37 -8.85 -11.06
C GLN A 149 30.37 -7.91 -10.39
N LYS A 150 31.24 -8.46 -9.53
CA LYS A 150 32.46 -7.80 -9.00
C LYS A 150 33.46 -7.56 -10.15
N ASN A 151 33.01 -7.09 -11.30
CA ASN A 151 33.85 -6.65 -12.40
C ASN A 151 34.05 -5.14 -12.29
N ALA A 152 34.80 -4.74 -11.27
CA ALA A 152 35.57 -3.51 -11.32
C ALA A 152 37.04 -3.94 -11.25
N ARG A 153 37.73 -3.73 -12.36
CA ARG A 153 39.19 -3.88 -12.52
C ARG A 153 39.94 -3.01 -11.51
#